data_AF-A0A1J5RM29-F1
#
_entry.id   AF-A0A1J5RM29-F1
#
_cell.length_a   1.000
_cell.length_b   1.000
_cell.length_c   1.000
_cell.angle_alpha   90.00
_cell.angle_beta   90.00
_cell.angle_gamma   90.00
#
_symmetry.space_group_name_H-M   'P 1'
#
loop_
_entity.id
_entity.type
_entity.pdbx_description
1 polymer ?
#
loop_
_entity_poly.entity_id
_entity_poly.type
_entity_poly.pdbx_seq_one_letter_code
_entity_poly.pdbx_strand_id
1 'polypeptide(L)' 'MLSTLLLAFALMLVLEGLLPFLAPRVWREGFRRLTELSDGQLRFIGLTSMMVGLILLMIFK' A
#
# COMPACT_ATOMS: atom_id res chain seq x y z
N MET A 1 3.08 23.37 2.33
CA MET A 1 2.72 22.39 1.28
C MET A 1 3.81 21.36 1.08
N LEU A 2 5.05 21.76 0.76
CA LEU A 2 6.18 20.81 0.63
C LEU A 2 6.46 20.02 1.92
N SER A 3 6.41 20.68 3.09
CA SER A 3 6.57 20.04 4.40
C SER A 3 5.52 18.96 4.67
N THR A 4 4.26 19.21 4.35
CA THR A 4 3.16 18.24 4.50
C THR A 4 3.32 17.05 3.57
N LEU A 5 3.76 17.28 2.32
CA LEU A 5 4.06 16.21 1.36
C LEU A 5 5.23 15.34 1.83
N LEU A 6 6.31 15.96 2.31
CA LEU A 6 7.46 15.26 2.87
C LEU A 6 7.08 14.44 4.10
N LEU A 7 6.22 14.96 4.97
CA LEU A 7 5.72 14.22 6.14
C LEU A 7 4.86 13.02 5.72
N ALA A 8 3.92 13.20 4.79
CA ALA A 8 3.10 12.11 4.27
C ALA A 8 3.96 11.01 3.62
N PHE A 9 4.98 11.41 2.86
CA PHE A 9 5.94 10.49 2.25
C PHE A 9 6.79 9.75 3.29
N ALA A 10 7.27 10.46 4.32
CA ALA A 10 8.01 9.82 5.42
C ALA A 10 7.15 8.79 6.16
N LEU A 11 5.88 9.10 6.45
CA LEU A 11 4.96 8.16 7.09
C LEU A 11 4.66 6.94 6.21
N MET A 12 4.49 7.13 4.90
CA MET A 12 4.32 6.05 3.94
C MET A 12 5.52 5.09 3.97
N LEU A 13 6.77 5.61 3.97
CA LEU A 13 7.97 4.78 4.07
C LEU A 13 8.06 4.02 5.41
N VAL A 14 7.71 4.67 6.53
CA VAL A 14 7.70 4.01 7.85
C VAL A 14 6.69 2.86 7.87
N LEU A 15 5.48 3.07 7.35
CA LEU A 15 4.44 2.04 7.29
C LEU A 15 4.84 0.88 6.37
N GLU A 16 5.43 1.18 5.22
CA GLU A 16 5.91 0.17 4.28
C GLU A 16 7.07 -0.68 4.86
N GLY A 17 7.96 -0.06 5.64
CA GLY A 17 9.05 -0.75 6.33
C GLY A 17 8.64 -1.53 7.59
N LEU A 18 7.49 -1.22 8.19
CA LEU A 18 7.05 -1.81 9.46
C LEU A 18 6.77 -3.31 9.35
N LEU A 19 6.05 -3.72 8.30
CA LEU A 19 5.66 -5.11 8.03
C LEU A 19 6.86 -6.05 7.80
N PRO A 20 7.83 -5.73 6.92
CA PRO A 20 9.02 -6.54 6.75
C PRO A 20 9.93 -6.55 7.98
N PHE A 21 9.95 -5.47 8.78
CA PHE A 21 10.74 -5.41 10.01
C PHE A 21 10.17 -6.28 11.13
N LEU A 22 8.86 -6.17 11.41
CA LEU A 22 8.22 -6.91 12.50
C LEU A 22 7.92 -8.37 12.14
N ALA A 23 7.48 -8.64 10.90
CA ALA A 23 6.99 -9.94 10.48
C ALA A 23 7.54 -10.35 9.09
N PRO A 24 8.86 -10.54 8.94
CA PRO A 24 9.50 -10.81 7.66
C PRO A 24 9.02 -12.11 6.99
N ARG A 25 8.59 -13.11 7.76
CA ARG A 25 8.05 -14.37 7.22
C ARG A 25 6.67 -14.16 6.57
N VAL A 26 5.77 -13.47 7.27
CA VAL A 26 4.43 -13.14 6.77
C VAL A 26 4.53 -12.27 5.53
N TRP A 27 5.42 -11.27 5.55
CA TRP A 27 5.69 -10.43 4.39
C TRP A 27 6.13 -11.23 3.16
N ARG A 28 7.12 -12.11 3.31
CA ARG A 28 7.60 -12.97 2.20
C ARG A 28 6.51 -13.87 1.65
N GLU A 29 5.70 -14.48 2.52
CA GLU A 29 4.61 -15.34 2.09
C GLU A 29 3.51 -14.56 1.36
N GLY A 30 3.14 -13.38 1.86
CA GLY A 30 2.20 -12.48 1.18
C GLY A 30 2.70 -12.06 -0.20
N PHE A 31 3.99 -11.70 -0.31
CA PHE A 31 4.61 -11.35 -1.59
C PHE A 31 4.59 -12.51 -2.58
N ARG A 32 4.91 -13.73 -2.11
CA ARG A 32 4.86 -14.92 -2.97
C ARG A 32 3.45 -15.17 -3.50
N ARG A 33 2.42 -15.05 -2.66
CA ARG A 33 1.02 -15.18 -3.10
C ARG A 33 0.65 -14.10 -4.10
N LEU A 34 1.12 -12.86 -3.91
CA LEU A 34 0.90 -11.77 -4.87
C LEU A 34 1.55 -12.06 -6.23
N THR A 35 2.75 -12.64 -6.27
CA THR A 35 3.42 -13.01 -7.52
C THR A 35 2.78 -14.21 -8.24
N GLU A 36 2.01 -15.02 -7.53
CA GLU A 36 1.25 -16.15 -8.10
C GLU A 36 -0.10 -15.71 -8.70
N LEU A 37 -0.54 -14.47 -8.45
CA LEU A 37 -1.76 -13.92 -9.05
C LEU A 37 -1.55 -13.61 -10.54
N SER A 38 -2.62 -13.77 -11.32
CA SER A 38 -2.63 -13.31 -12.72
C SER A 38 -2.60 -11.78 -12.80
N ASP A 39 -2.08 -11.25 -13.91
CA ASP A 39 -2.03 -9.79 -14.17
C ASP A 39 -3.39 -9.11 -14.01
N GLY A 40 -4.48 -9.78 -14.40
CA GLY A 40 -5.85 -9.26 -14.24
C GLY A 40 -6.26 -9.10 -12.78
N GLN A 41 -5.91 -10.07 -11.93
CA GLN A 41 -6.20 -10.01 -10.49
C GLN A 41 -5.37 -8.94 -9.80
N LEU A 42 -4.08 -8.83 -10.13
CA LEU A 42 -3.21 -7.80 -9.55
C LEU A 42 -3.69 -6.39 -9.92
N ARG A 43 -4.11 -6.18 -11.18
CA ARG A 43 -4.73 -4.93 -11.64
C ARG A 43 -6.03 -4.63 -10.90
N PHE A 44 -6.88 -5.63 -10.67
CA PHE A 44 -8.14 -5.43 -9.95
C PHE A 44 -7.93 -5.05 -8.48
N ILE A 45 -6.96 -5.68 -7.80
CA ILE A 45 -6.56 -5.30 -6.44
C ILE A 45 -6.07 -3.84 -6.42
N GLY A 46 -5.22 -3.46 -7.37
CA GLY A 46 -4.75 -2.09 -7.53
C GLY A 46 -5.88 -1.09 -7.82
N LEU A 47 -6.83 -1.43 -8.68
CA LEU A 47 -8.01 -0.61 -8.96
C LEU A 47 -8.86 -0.40 -7.70
N THR A 48 -9.07 -1.46 -6.93
CA THR A 48 -9.86 -1.40 -5.70
C THR A 48 -9.17 -0.53 -4.65
N SER A 49 -7.84 -0.66 -4.48
CA SER A 49 -7.09 0.19 -3.53
C SER A 49 -7.08 1.66 -3.94
N MET A 50 -6.92 1.96 -5.23
CA MET A 50 -7.04 3.32 -5.76
C MET A 50 -8.44 3.90 -5.53
N MET A 51 -9.49 3.11 -5.75
CA MET A 51 -10.86 3.56 -5.53
C MET A 51 -11.15 3.87 -4.07
N VAL A 52 -10.73 3.00 -3.15
CA VAL A 52 -10.85 3.26 -1.70
C VAL A 52 -10.07 4.53 -1.33
N GLY A 53 -8.86 4.72 -1.84
CA GLY A 53 -8.08 5.94 -1.62
C GLY A 53 -8.79 7.21 -2.10
N LEU A 54 -9.43 7.16 -3.28
CA LEU A 54 -10.21 8.29 -3.80
C LEU A 54 -11.45 8.59 -2.97
N ILE A 55 -12.16 7.55 -2.52
CA ILE A 55 -13.33 7.71 -1.64
C ILE A 55 -12.93 8.35 -0.32
N LEU A 56 -11.85 7.87 0.32
CA LEU A 56 -11.33 8.46 1.55
C LEU A 56 -10.91 9.91 1.32
N LEU A 57 -10.21 10.20 0.23
CA LEU A 57 -9.84 11.57 -0.12
C LEU A 57 -11.07 12.45 -0.29
N MET A 58 -12.15 11.97 -0.92
CA MET A 58 -13.38 12.74 -1.09
C MET A 58 -14.15 12.98 0.22
N ILE A 59 -14.06 12.06 1.18
CA ILE A 59 -14.75 12.19 2.48
C ILE A 59 -13.98 13.08 3.45
N PHE A 60 -12.64 12.99 3.48
CA PHE A 60 -11.80 13.65 4.49
C PHE A 60 -11.12 14.94 4.00
N LYS A 61 -11.22 15.26 2.71
CA LYS A 61 -10.80 16.54 2.13
C LYS A 61 -11.99 17.51 2.13
#